data_AF-A0A9X5C8P2-F1
#
_entry.id   AF-A0A9X5C8P2-F1
#
_cell.length_a   1.000
_cell.length_b   1.000
_cell.length_c   1.000
_cell.angle_alpha   90.00
_cell.angle_beta   90.00
_cell.angle_gamma   90.00
#
_symmetry.space_group_name_H-M   'P 1'
#
loop_
_entity.id
_entity.type
_entity.pdbx_description
1 polymer ?
#
loop_
_entity_poly.entity_id
_entity_poly.type
_entity_poly.pdbx_seq_one_letter_code
_entity_poly.pdbx_strand_id
1 'polypeptide(L)'
;MDYKNLFEKFNEGGKLLLPDATVIFDAIPWSKHPTFEGVELKHIITSERTDGQFSYHLVRIAPNKKIGSHIHEKQLETHEVISGMGVCVNNGVELSYEAGIISIFPIGVPHEVIAGDDGLYLFAKFMPALC
;
A
#
# COMPACT_ATOMS: atom_id res chain seq x y z
N MET A 1 -3.40 -2.79 -27.38
CA MET A 1 -2.31 -2.23 -26.56
C MET A 1 -2.47 -2.84 -25.19
N ASP A 2 -1.55 -3.71 -24.78
CA ASP A 2 -1.46 -4.15 -23.39
C ASP A 2 -0.98 -2.95 -22.57
N TYR A 3 -1.93 -2.24 -21.97
CA TYR A 3 -1.57 -1.27 -20.96
C TYR A 3 -1.05 -2.09 -19.78
N LYS A 4 0.28 -2.06 -19.55
CA LYS A 4 0.83 -2.46 -18.24
C LYS A 4 -0.03 -1.80 -17.17
N ASN A 5 -0.55 -2.63 -16.27
CA ASN A 5 -1.22 -2.20 -15.06
C ASN A 5 -0.43 -1.05 -14.43
N LEU A 6 -1.09 0.03 -14.01
CA LEU A 6 -0.42 1.19 -13.44
C LEU A 6 0.49 0.80 -12.25
N PHE A 7 0.09 -0.22 -11.49
CA PHE A 7 0.91 -0.78 -10.41
C PHE A 7 2.26 -1.29 -10.94
N GLU A 8 2.27 -2.04 -12.04
CA GLU A 8 3.49 -2.55 -12.64
C GLU A 8 4.36 -1.43 -13.24
N LYS A 9 3.78 -0.32 -13.69
CA LYS A 9 4.58 0.84 -14.12
C LYS A 9 5.31 1.51 -12.96
N PHE A 10 4.73 1.51 -11.76
CA PHE A 10 5.43 1.97 -10.56
C PHE A 10 6.44 0.92 -10.07
N ASN A 11 6.08 -0.36 -10.09
CA ASN A 11 6.96 -1.44 -9.66
C ASN A 11 8.19 -1.62 -10.57
N GLU A 12 7.99 -1.50 -11.90
CA GLU A 12 8.95 -1.72 -12.98
C GLU A 12 9.05 -0.47 -13.90
N GLY A 13 10.08 0.34 -13.68
CA GLY A 13 10.39 1.58 -14.37
C GLY A 13 10.02 2.84 -13.59
N GLY A 14 9.29 2.69 -12.48
CA GLY A 14 8.89 3.78 -11.60
C GLY A 14 10.07 4.45 -10.90
N LYS A 15 9.93 5.75 -10.60
CA LYS A 15 11.00 6.54 -9.99
C LYS A 15 10.45 7.56 -9.01
N LEU A 16 11.19 7.79 -7.92
CA LEU A 16 11.09 9.03 -7.14
C LEU A 16 12.12 10.00 -7.70
N LEU A 17 11.67 11.17 -8.14
CA LEU A 17 12.52 12.26 -8.61
C LEU A 17 12.49 13.38 -7.58
N LEU A 18 13.66 13.72 -7.04
CA LEU A 18 13.90 14.84 -6.15
C LEU A 18 14.89 15.80 -6.82
N PRO A 19 14.99 17.07 -6.39
CA PRO A 19 15.94 18.02 -6.96
C PRO A 19 17.40 17.54 -6.94
N ASP A 20 17.76 16.72 -5.95
CA ASP A 20 19.12 16.25 -5.68
C ASP A 20 19.29 14.72 -5.79
N ALA A 21 18.21 13.97 -6.03
CA ALA A 21 18.25 12.51 -6.04
C ALA A 21 17.24 11.88 -7.01
N THR A 22 17.60 10.72 -7.55
CA THR A 22 16.68 9.83 -8.26
C THR A 22 16.73 8.45 -7.63
N VAL A 23 15.57 7.92 -7.26
CA VAL A 23 15.43 6.54 -6.75
C VAL A 23 14.67 5.73 -7.79
N ILE A 24 15.27 4.64 -8.26
CA ILE A 24 14.62 3.71 -9.20
C ILE A 24 13.90 2.64 -8.39
N PHE A 25 12.60 2.45 -8.60
CA PHE A 25 11.79 1.51 -7.81
C PHE A 25 12.10 0.04 -8.10
N ASP A 26 12.69 -0.27 -9.26
CA ASP A 26 13.16 -1.62 -9.64
C ASP A 26 14.27 -2.12 -8.72
N ALA A 27 15.10 -1.20 -8.23
CA ALA A 27 16.21 -1.51 -7.35
C ALA A 27 15.76 -1.71 -5.90
N ILE A 28 14.51 -1.37 -5.56
CA ILE A 28 13.96 -1.55 -4.22
C ILE A 28 13.37 -2.97 -4.13
N PRO A 29 13.86 -3.82 -3.21
CA PRO A 29 13.32 -5.17 -3.05
C PRO A 29 11.92 -5.14 -2.44
N TRP A 30 11.15 -6.18 -2.75
CA TRP A 30 9.93 -6.50 -2.03
C TRP A 30 10.27 -7.15 -0.68
N SER A 31 9.61 -6.71 0.37
CA SER A 31 9.70 -7.28 1.72
C SER A 31 8.39 -7.98 2.06
N LYS A 32 8.47 -9.24 2.51
CA LYS A 32 7.29 -9.94 3.06
C LYS A 32 6.84 -9.26 4.35
N HIS A 33 5.54 -9.07 4.50
CA HIS A 33 5.00 -8.58 5.77
C HIS A 33 5.28 -9.62 6.87
N PRO A 34 5.81 -9.22 8.04
CA PRO A 34 6.22 -10.17 9.09
C PRO A 34 5.04 -10.97 9.65
N THR A 35 3.85 -10.36 9.70
CA THR A 35 2.65 -10.94 10.31
C THR A 35 1.62 -11.50 9.31
N PHE A 36 1.49 -10.91 8.13
CA PHE A 36 0.38 -11.19 7.21
C PHE A 36 0.88 -11.98 6.01
N GLU A 37 0.53 -13.26 5.99
CA GLU A 37 0.92 -14.18 4.92
C GLU A 37 0.38 -13.71 3.56
N GLY A 38 1.23 -13.72 2.53
CA GLY A 38 0.87 -13.30 1.18
C GLY A 38 0.78 -11.79 0.98
N VAL A 39 1.18 -11.00 1.97
CA VAL A 39 1.33 -9.55 1.86
C VAL A 39 2.80 -9.20 1.68
N GLU A 40 3.11 -8.38 0.69
CA GLU A 40 4.45 -7.86 0.44
C GLU A 40 4.40 -6.34 0.23
N LEU A 41 5.42 -5.66 0.73
CA LEU A 41 5.57 -4.21 0.62
C LEU A 41 6.85 -3.85 -0.11
N LYS A 42 6.78 -2.76 -0.87
CA LYS A 42 7.95 -2.05 -1.42
C LYS A 42 7.92 -0.61 -0.91
N HIS A 43 8.87 -0.27 -0.04
CA HIS A 43 8.95 1.05 0.60
C HIS A 43 9.59 2.06 -0.37
N ILE A 44 8.77 2.78 -1.14
CA ILE A 44 9.26 3.67 -2.20
C ILE A 44 9.54 5.10 -1.71
N ILE A 45 8.94 5.51 -0.58
CA ILE A 45 9.28 6.72 0.18
C ILE A 45 9.35 6.33 1.65
N THR A 46 10.46 6.66 2.31
CA THR A 46 10.77 6.26 3.70
C THR A 46 10.87 7.48 4.62
N SER A 47 10.79 7.22 5.93
CA SER A 47 10.96 8.23 6.99
C SER A 47 12.23 9.08 6.81
N GLU A 48 13.36 8.46 6.45
CA GLU A 48 14.63 9.16 6.21
C GLU A 48 14.53 10.26 5.14
N ARG A 49 13.69 10.05 4.11
CA ARG A 49 13.51 11.02 3.02
C ARG A 49 12.53 12.14 3.35
N THR A 50 11.71 11.96 4.37
CA THR A 50 10.60 12.86 4.68
C THR A 50 10.71 13.50 6.05
N ASP A 51 11.84 13.29 6.74
CA ASP A 51 12.03 13.70 8.13
C ASP A 51 10.90 13.16 9.04
N GLY A 52 10.52 11.91 8.81
CA GLY A 52 9.45 11.23 9.53
C GLY A 52 8.03 11.70 9.25
N GLN A 53 7.81 12.67 8.35
CA GLN A 53 6.48 13.23 8.11
C GLN A 53 5.54 12.29 7.36
N PHE A 54 6.04 11.45 6.45
CA PHE A 54 5.22 10.46 5.75
C PHE A 54 6.05 9.34 5.11
N SER A 55 5.42 8.20 4.82
CA SER A 55 6.02 7.11 4.05
C SER A 55 5.02 6.52 3.07
N TYR A 56 5.48 6.15 1.88
CA TYR A 56 4.65 5.58 0.83
C TYR A 56 5.14 4.17 0.48
N HIS A 57 4.20 3.27 0.27
CA HIS A 57 4.47 1.86 0.00
C HIS A 57 3.62 1.41 -1.17
N LEU A 58 4.23 0.68 -2.10
CA LEU A 58 3.45 -0.23 -2.93
C LEU A 58 3.18 -1.48 -2.09
N VAL A 59 1.94 -1.95 -2.11
CA VAL A 59 1.52 -3.15 -1.40
C VAL A 59 0.87 -4.09 -2.39
N ARG A 60 1.27 -5.36 -2.36
CA ARG A 60 0.56 -6.44 -3.06
C ARG A 60 0.08 -7.47 -2.06
N ILE A 61 -1.16 -7.87 -2.21
CA ILE A 61 -1.81 -8.91 -1.43
C ILE A 61 -2.15 -10.03 -2.42
N ALA A 62 -1.61 -11.22 -2.18
CA ALA A 62 -1.85 -12.38 -3.01
C ALA A 62 -3.35 -12.77 -3.01
N PRO A 63 -3.81 -13.50 -4.05
CA PRO A 63 -5.18 -14.01 -4.12
C PRO A 63 -5.71 -14.61 -2.82
N ASN A 64 -6.90 -14.20 -2.40
CA ASN A 64 -7.59 -14.71 -1.22
C ASN A 64 -6.81 -14.56 0.10
N LYS A 65 -5.77 -13.71 0.13
CA LYS A 65 -5.03 -13.36 1.35
C LYS A 65 -5.54 -12.04 1.91
N LYS A 66 -5.09 -11.71 3.13
CA LYS A 66 -5.57 -10.53 3.84
C LYS A 66 -4.48 -9.85 4.66
N ILE A 67 -4.63 -8.54 4.79
CA ILE A 67 -4.09 -7.78 5.91
C ILE A 67 -5.16 -7.89 6.99
N GLY A 68 -4.88 -8.68 8.03
CA GLY A 68 -5.84 -8.92 9.11
C GLY A 68 -6.14 -7.67 9.92
N SER A 69 -7.18 -7.72 10.76
CA SER A 69 -7.57 -6.57 11.60
C SER A 69 -6.40 -6.05 12.43
N HIS A 70 -6.13 -4.75 12.30
CA HIS A 70 -5.07 -4.05 13.01
C HIS A 70 -5.41 -2.56 13.17
N ILE A 71 -4.58 -1.86 13.96
CA ILE A 71 -4.63 -0.41 14.15
C ILE A 71 -3.24 0.19 13.93
N HIS A 72 -3.22 1.45 13.51
CA HIS A 72 -2.05 2.31 13.61
C HIS A 72 -2.24 3.27 14.78
N GLU A 73 -1.42 3.13 15.83
CA GLU A 73 -1.54 3.96 17.05
C GLU A 73 -1.10 5.41 16.85
N LYS A 74 -0.28 5.66 15.82
CA LYS A 74 0.37 6.95 15.60
C LYS A 74 0.09 7.53 14.23
N GLN A 75 -0.17 6.68 13.24
CA GLN A 75 -0.29 7.07 11.84
C GLN A 75 -1.75 7.11 11.40
N LEU A 76 -2.10 8.15 10.65
CA LEU A 76 -3.17 8.06 9.67
C LEU A 76 -2.64 7.23 8.49
N GLU A 77 -3.49 6.37 7.95
CA GLU A 77 -3.18 5.59 6.76
C GLU A 77 -4.19 5.89 5.64
N THR A 78 -3.73 5.84 4.39
CA THR A 78 -4.61 5.81 3.22
C THR A 78 -4.32 4.59 2.35
N HIS A 79 -5.35 3.97 1.81
CA HIS A 79 -5.23 2.99 0.71
C HIS A 79 -5.78 3.60 -0.56
N GLU A 80 -4.98 3.63 -1.62
CA GLU A 80 -5.46 3.85 -2.99
C GLU A 80 -5.34 2.55 -3.78
N VAL A 81 -6.48 2.02 -4.22
CA VAL A 81 -6.52 0.78 -4.99
C VAL A 81 -6.10 1.05 -6.42
N ILE A 82 -4.97 0.48 -6.83
CA ILE A 82 -4.46 0.62 -8.20
C ILE A 82 -5.03 -0.46 -9.10
N SER A 83 -5.15 -1.69 -8.56
CA SER A 83 -5.68 -2.83 -9.30
C SER A 83 -6.10 -3.97 -8.39
N GLY A 84 -6.81 -4.94 -8.97
CA GLY A 84 -7.44 -6.02 -8.25
C GLY A 84 -8.78 -5.60 -7.66
N MET A 85 -9.38 -6.53 -6.92
CA MET A 85 -10.63 -6.32 -6.21
C MET A 85 -10.53 -6.95 -4.82
N GLY A 86 -11.37 -6.50 -3.90
CA GLY A 86 -11.40 -7.03 -2.56
C GLY A 86 -12.44 -6.35 -1.69
N VAL A 87 -12.30 -6.55 -0.40
CA VAL A 87 -13.15 -5.95 0.62
C VAL A 87 -12.27 -5.33 1.69
N CYS A 88 -12.56 -4.09 2.04
CA CYS A 88 -12.01 -3.44 3.23
C CYS A 88 -13.09 -3.39 4.30
N VAL A 89 -12.75 -3.73 5.53
CA VAL A 89 -13.59 -3.43 6.69
C VAL A 89 -12.92 -2.26 7.42
N ASN A 90 -13.59 -1.12 7.47
CA ASN A 90 -13.10 0.10 8.13
C ASN A 90 -14.06 0.47 9.25
N ASN A 91 -13.60 0.37 10.50
CA ASN A 91 -14.43 0.61 11.69
C ASN A 91 -15.73 -0.23 11.71
N GLY A 92 -15.63 -1.50 11.27
CA GLY A 92 -16.77 -2.41 11.18
C GLY A 92 -17.69 -2.19 9.97
N VAL A 93 -17.42 -1.21 9.11
CA VAL A 93 -18.17 -0.99 7.86
C VAL A 93 -17.44 -1.66 6.71
N GLU A 94 -18.16 -2.50 5.97
CA GLU A 94 -17.65 -3.15 4.77
C GLU A 94 -17.69 -2.20 3.57
N LEU A 95 -16.57 -2.09 2.87
CA LEU A 95 -16.35 -1.24 1.71
C LEU A 95 -15.78 -2.10 0.57
N SER A 96 -16.46 -2.12 -0.57
CA SER A 96 -15.95 -2.81 -1.76
C SER A 96 -14.74 -2.09 -2.33
N TYR A 97 -13.66 -2.84 -2.59
CA TYR A 97 -12.45 -2.34 -3.22
C TYR A 97 -12.37 -2.78 -4.68
N GLU A 98 -12.13 -1.80 -5.54
CA GLU A 98 -11.77 -1.95 -6.95
C GLU A 98 -10.86 -0.78 -7.35
N ALA A 99 -10.23 -0.87 -8.52
CA ALA A 99 -9.31 0.15 -9.00
C ALA A 99 -9.95 1.56 -9.01
N GLY A 100 -9.26 2.54 -8.43
CA GLY A 100 -9.73 3.92 -8.32
C GLY A 100 -10.40 4.28 -6.99
N ILE A 101 -10.65 3.31 -6.12
CA ILE A 101 -11.17 3.54 -4.78
C ILE A 101 -10.05 4.03 -3.85
N ILE A 102 -10.39 4.99 -2.98
CA ILE A 102 -9.53 5.50 -1.91
C ILE A 102 -10.25 5.32 -0.58
N SER A 103 -9.54 4.81 0.43
CA SER A 103 -9.98 4.83 1.83
C SER A 103 -9.00 5.54 2.72
N ILE A 104 -9.51 6.09 3.82
CA ILE A 104 -8.75 6.79 4.84
C ILE A 104 -9.02 6.09 6.17
N PHE A 105 -7.96 5.79 6.91
CA PHE A 105 -7.98 5.16 8.21
C PHE A 105 -7.41 6.16 9.23
N PRO A 106 -8.28 6.81 10.02
CA PRO A 106 -7.83 7.67 11.10
C PRO A 106 -7.02 6.89 12.14
N ILE A 107 -6.19 7.62 12.89
CA ILE A 107 -5.37 7.05 13.96
C ILE A 107 -6.24 6.25 14.93
N GLY A 108 -5.79 5.03 15.26
CA GLY A 108 -6.46 4.15 16.22
C GLY A 108 -7.74 3.48 15.72
N VAL A 109 -8.11 3.67 14.44
CA VAL A 109 -9.31 3.04 13.87
C VAL A 109 -8.97 1.64 13.34
N PRO A 110 -9.68 0.59 13.80
CA PRO A 110 -9.43 -0.77 13.35
C PRO A 110 -9.87 -0.96 11.91
N HIS A 111 -9.04 -1.64 11.14
CA HIS A 111 -9.34 -1.97 9.77
C HIS A 111 -8.66 -3.27 9.31
N GLU A 112 -9.26 -3.91 8.31
CA GLU A 112 -8.70 -5.06 7.59
C GLU A 112 -8.98 -4.97 6.10
N VAL A 113 -8.19 -5.69 5.30
CA VAL A 113 -8.35 -5.76 3.85
C VAL A 113 -8.19 -7.20 3.40
N ILE A 114 -9.16 -7.69 2.63
CA ILE A 114 -9.21 -9.05 2.08
C ILE A 114 -9.17 -8.93 0.56
N ALA A 115 -8.16 -9.54 -0.07
CA ALA A 115 -8.03 -9.57 -1.52
C ALA A 115 -8.94 -10.64 -2.14
N GLY A 116 -9.48 -10.36 -3.32
CA GLY A 116 -10.22 -11.31 -4.14
C GLY A 116 -9.30 -12.29 -4.88
N ASP A 117 -9.85 -12.94 -5.91
CA ASP A 117 -9.20 -14.04 -6.64
C ASP A 117 -7.96 -13.65 -7.46
N ASP A 118 -7.87 -12.40 -7.90
CA ASP A 118 -6.71 -11.89 -8.67
C ASP A 118 -5.66 -11.18 -7.79
N GLY A 119 -5.89 -11.18 -6.47
CA GLY A 119 -5.12 -10.36 -5.53
C GLY A 119 -5.54 -8.90 -5.54
N LEU A 120 -4.80 -8.08 -4.79
CA LEU A 120 -5.09 -6.67 -4.60
C LEU A 120 -3.80 -5.85 -4.50
N TYR A 121 -3.78 -4.70 -5.17
CA TYR A 121 -2.59 -3.91 -5.40
C TYR A 121 -2.85 -2.44 -5.02
N LEU A 122 -2.11 -1.96 -4.02
CA LEU A 122 -2.39 -0.68 -3.36
C LEU A 122 -1.18 0.26 -3.41
N PHE A 123 -1.48 1.55 -3.42
CA PHE A 123 -0.64 2.55 -2.78
C PHE A 123 -1.10 2.70 -1.33
N ALA A 124 -0.20 2.49 -0.38
CA ALA A 124 -0.43 2.79 1.02
C ALA A 124 0.44 3.97 1.44
N LYS A 125 -0.13 4.92 2.19
CA LYS A 125 0.60 6.08 2.70
C LYS A 125 0.32 6.23 4.18
N PHE A 126 1.36 6.61 4.92
CA PHE A 126 1.29 6.81 6.35
C PHE A 126 1.73 8.22 6.70
N MET A 127 0.99 8.87 7.59
CA MET A 127 1.29 10.18 8.13
C MET A 127 1.10 10.18 9.66
N PRO A 128 2.16 10.31 10.49
CA PRO A 128 3.58 10.34 10.14
C PRO A 128 4.08 9.04 9.47
N ALA A 129 5.34 9.01 9.05
CA ALA A 129 5.93 7.84 8.42
C ALA A 129 5.78 6.57 9.29
N LEU A 130 5.51 5.44 8.63
CA LEU A 130 5.60 4.13 9.25
C LEU A 130 7.08 3.72 9.30
N CYS A 131 7.57 3.44 10.52
CA CYS A 131 8.96 3.10 10.80
C CYS A 131 9.38 1.77 10.18
#